data_AF-A0A9Q4KUP8-F1
#
_entry.id   AF-A0A9Q4KUP8-F1
#
_cell.length_a   1.000
_cell.length_b   1.000
_cell.length_c   1.000
_cell.angle_alpha   90.00
_cell.angle_beta   90.00
_cell.angle_gamma   90.00
#
_symmetry.space_group_name_H-M   'P 1'
#
loop_
_entity.id
_entity.type
_entity.pdbx_description
1 polymer ?
#
loop_
_entity_poly.entity_id
_entity_poly.type
_entity_poly.pdbx_seq_one_letter_code
_entity_poly.pdbx_strand_id
1 'polypeptide(L)'
;MSSLLDDVNELLRQNQGDLETLQNIKKTLEANKILYVADRQYVTRLTKKLMKDNTPKVHSTKHAGNSESIRELERKIRADRTED
;
A
#
# COMPACT_ATOMS: atom_id res chain seq x y z
N MET A 1 10.19 6.01 -6.95
CA MET A 1 9.99 6.81 -5.72
C MET A 1 8.96 7.87 -6.06
N SER A 2 7.72 7.73 -5.59
CA SER A 2 6.70 8.75 -5.78
C SER A 2 7.02 9.94 -4.87
N SER A 3 6.99 11.16 -5.42
CA SER A 3 7.16 12.37 -4.63
C SER A 3 5.85 12.70 -3.92
N LEU A 4 5.91 13.33 -2.75
CA LEU A 4 4.70 13.77 -2.03
C LEU A 4 3.81 14.69 -2.89
N LEU A 5 4.42 15.45 -3.81
CA LEU A 5 3.69 16.28 -4.78
C LEU A 5 2.88 15.42 -5.77
N ASP A 6 3.41 14.27 -6.17
CA ASP A 6 2.74 13.33 -7.05
C ASP A 6 1.52 12.71 -6.35
N ASP A 7 1.68 12.29 -5.09
CA ASP A 7 0.58 11.79 -4.25
C ASP A 7 -0.54 12.84 -4.12
N VAL A 8 -0.20 14.11 -3.87
CA VAL A 8 -1.18 15.20 -3.78
C VAL A 8 -1.89 15.44 -5.12
N ASN A 9 -1.16 15.40 -6.24
CA ASN A 9 -1.76 15.52 -7.56
C ASN A 9 -2.73 14.37 -7.86
N GLU A 10 -2.40 13.14 -7.46
CA GLU A 10 -3.30 11.99 -7.60
C GLU A 10 -4.57 12.15 -6.75
N LEU A 11 -4.44 12.57 -5.49
CA LEU A 11 -5.58 12.84 -4.61
C LEU A 11 -6.51 13.92 -5.18
N LEU A 12 -5.95 14.99 -5.78
CA LEU A 12 -6.71 16.02 -6.48
C LEU A 12 -7.43 15.47 -7.71
N ARG A 13 -6.76 14.66 -8.53
CA ARG A 13 -7.38 14.04 -9.72
C ARG A 13 -8.53 13.11 -9.38
N GLN A 14 -8.46 12.44 -8.23
CA GLN A 14 -9.48 11.50 -7.76
C GLN A 14 -10.52 12.14 -6.83
N ASN A 15 -10.50 13.47 -6.66
CA ASN A 15 -11.37 14.22 -5.78
C ASN A 15 -11.45 13.63 -4.35
N GLN A 16 -10.30 13.22 -3.79
CA GLN A 16 -10.23 12.57 -2.48
C GLN A 16 -9.94 13.57 -1.36
N GLY A 17 -10.90 13.74 -0.46
CA GLY A 17 -10.76 14.62 0.71
C GLY A 17 -11.11 16.08 0.41
N ASP A 18 -10.57 16.99 1.22
CA ASP A 18 -10.73 18.43 1.08
C ASP A 18 -9.80 19.02 0.01
N LEU A 19 -10.41 19.55 -1.06
CA LEU A 19 -9.70 20.06 -2.23
C LEU A 19 -8.94 21.35 -1.94
N GLU A 20 -9.47 22.24 -1.11
CA GLU A 20 -8.81 23.51 -0.77
C GLU A 20 -7.50 23.26 -0.02
N THR A 21 -7.55 22.36 0.97
CA THR A 21 -6.38 21.91 1.73
C THR A 21 -5.34 21.28 0.80
N LEU A 22 -5.75 20.37 -0.10
CA LEU A 22 -4.84 19.74 -1.05
C LEU A 22 -4.22 20.74 -2.03
N GLN A 23 -4.97 21.74 -2.49
CA GLN A 23 -4.45 22.81 -3.33
C GLN A 23 -3.43 23.68 -2.59
N ASN A 24 -3.67 24.00 -1.32
CA ASN A 24 -2.71 24.74 -0.51
C ASN A 24 -1.42 23.94 -0.27
N ILE A 25 -1.55 22.65 0.04
CA ILE A 25 -0.41 21.74 0.20
C ILE A 25 0.40 21.66 -1.10
N LYS A 26 -0.27 21.50 -2.25
CA LYS A 26 0.36 21.49 -3.56
C LYS A 26 1.17 22.77 -3.79
N LYS A 27 0.57 23.95 -3.59
CA LYS A 27 1.24 25.24 -3.73
C LYS A 27 2.47 25.37 -2.82
N THR A 28 2.37 24.90 -1.58
CA THR A 28 3.50 24.91 -0.64
C THR A 28 4.64 24.00 -1.11
N LEU A 29 4.33 22.83 -1.66
CA LEU A 29 5.31 21.92 -2.24
C LEU A 29 5.95 22.48 -3.53
N GLU A 30 5.17 23.08 -4.42
CA GLU A 30 5.66 23.73 -5.64
C GLU A 30 6.55 24.93 -5.33
N ALA A 31 6.26 25.66 -4.25
CA ALA A 31 7.11 26.72 -3.73
C ALA A 31 8.36 26.21 -2.98
N ASN A 32 8.60 24.89 -2.95
CA ASN A 32 9.67 24.22 -2.23
C ASN A 32 9.73 24.59 -0.73
N LYS A 33 8.56 24.86 -0.13
CA LYS A 33 8.42 25.20 1.28
C LYS A 33 8.17 23.96 2.14
N ILE A 34 8.49 24.08 3.42
CA ILE A 34 8.25 23.02 4.39
C ILE A 34 6.76 22.95 4.69
N LEU A 35 6.17 21.77 4.50
CA LEU A 35 4.81 21.47 4.94
C LEU A 35 4.73 21.29 6.45
N TYR A 36 3.60 21.69 7.03
CA TYR A 36 3.27 21.34 8.41
C TYR A 36 3.15 19.83 8.58
N VAL A 37 3.44 19.35 9.79
CA VAL A 37 3.31 17.93 10.13
C VAL A 37 1.89 17.44 9.93
N ALA A 38 0.89 18.27 10.27
CA ALA A 38 -0.53 17.97 10.07
C ALA A 38 -0.86 17.73 8.58
N ASP A 39 -0.35 18.58 7.68
CA ASP A 39 -0.56 18.44 6.23
C ASP A 39 0.05 17.14 5.69
N ARG A 40 1.28 16.81 6.12
CA ARG A 40 1.93 15.55 5.74
C ARG A 40 1.14 14.34 6.23
N GLN A 41 0.67 14.38 7.48
CA GLN A 41 -0.15 13.31 8.04
C GLN A 41 -1.48 13.18 7.31
N TYR A 42 -2.09 14.30 6.94
CA TYR A 42 -3.33 14.36 6.18
C TYR A 42 -3.19 13.68 4.82
N VAL A 43 -2.20 14.07 4.01
CA VAL A 43 -1.91 13.43 2.71
C VAL A 43 -1.63 11.94 2.89
N THR A 44 -0.75 11.58 3.83
CA THR A 44 -0.40 10.17 4.10
C THR A 44 -1.64 9.33 4.45
N ARG A 45 -2.58 9.89 5.21
CA ARG A 45 -3.82 9.19 5.59
C ARG A 45 -4.72 8.97 4.37
N LEU A 46 -4.85 9.98 3.51
CA LEU A 46 -5.66 9.89 2.30
C LEU A 46 -5.06 8.89 1.30
N THR A 47 -3.77 8.96 1.03
CA THR A 47 -3.08 8.01 0.14
C THR A 47 -3.23 6.57 0.64
N LYS A 48 -3.03 6.32 1.95
CA LYS A 48 -3.25 4.98 2.54
C LYS A 48 -4.69 4.51 2.40
N LYS A 49 -5.67 5.40 2.55
CA LYS A 49 -7.09 5.06 2.37
C LYS A 49 -7.35 4.68 0.91
N LEU A 50 -6.82 5.46 -0.03
CA LEU A 50 -7.01 5.23 -1.44
C LEU A 50 -6.39 3.91 -1.92
N MET A 51 -5.16 3.60 -1.47
CA MET A 51 -4.51 2.32 -1.77
C MET A 51 -5.30 1.14 -1.21
N LYS A 52 -5.87 1.26 -0.01
CA LYS A 52 -6.70 0.20 0.58
C LYS A 52 -8.01 -0.02 -0.17
N ASP A 53 -8.56 1.02 -0.77
CA ASP A 53 -9.78 0.92 -1.59
C ASP A 53 -9.50 0.26 -2.94
N ASN A 54 -8.31 0.51 -3.51
CA ASN A 54 -7.86 -0.09 -4.77
C ASN A 54 -7.26 -1.50 -4.64
N THR A 55 -6.88 -1.92 -3.43
CA THR A 55 -6.61 -3.34 -3.20
C THR A 55 -7.94 -4.08 -3.09
N PRO A 56 -8.21 -5.11 -3.92
CA PRO A 56 -9.33 -6.00 -3.62
C PRO A 56 -9.14 -6.47 -2.18
N LYS A 57 -10.20 -6.41 -1.36
CA LYS A 57 -10.23 -6.91 0.01
C LYS A 57 -9.76 -8.37 0.02
N VAL A 58 -8.46 -8.61 0.09
CA VAL A 58 -7.94 -9.83 0.66
C VAL A 58 -8.06 -9.57 2.14
N HIS A 59 -9.17 -10.04 2.71
CA HIS A 59 -9.33 -10.16 4.15
C HIS A 59 -8.01 -10.68 4.72
N SER A 60 -7.24 -9.84 5.38
CA SER A 60 -6.12 -10.29 6.20
C SER A 60 -6.72 -10.99 7.40
N THR A 61 -7.06 -12.27 7.20
CA THR A 61 -6.93 -13.26 8.25
C THR A 61 -5.53 -13.10 8.82
N LYS A 62 -5.49 -12.93 10.13
CA LYS A 62 -4.26 -12.83 10.92
C LYS A 62 -3.31 -13.96 10.50
N HIS A 63 -2.04 -13.61 10.36
CA HIS A 63 -0.93 -14.54 10.15
C HIS A 63 -1.09 -15.87 10.91
N ALA A 64 -1.12 -16.97 10.17
CA ALA A 64 -0.55 -18.24 10.60
C ALA A 64 -0.14 -19.04 9.36
N GLY A 65 1.16 -19.22 9.18
CA GLY A 65 1.74 -20.45 8.64
C GLY A 65 1.36 -20.84 7.21
N ASN A 66 2.13 -20.33 6.26
CA ASN A 66 2.35 -20.93 4.96
C ASN A 66 3.09 -22.28 5.14
N SER A 67 2.42 -23.36 5.57
CA SER A 67 3.09 -24.65 5.91
C SER A 67 2.35 -25.93 5.52
N GLU A 68 1.44 -25.91 4.55
CA GLU A 68 0.83 -27.16 4.03
C GLU A 68 1.45 -27.64 2.70
N SER A 69 1.97 -26.75 1.85
CA SER A 69 2.48 -27.17 0.53
C SER A 69 3.86 -27.85 0.55
N ILE A 70 4.68 -27.65 1.59
CA ILE A 70 6.01 -28.28 1.66
C ILE A 70 5.92 -29.75 2.09
N ARG A 71 5.02 -30.09 3.04
CA ARG A 71 4.89 -31.45 3.58
C ARG A 71 4.37 -32.48 2.58
N GLU A 72 3.63 -32.05 1.56
CA GLU A 72 3.16 -32.95 0.50
C GLU A 72 4.26 -33.23 -0.55
N LEU A 73 5.11 -32.23 -0.83
CA LEU A 73 6.23 -32.38 -1.75
C LEU A 73 7.31 -33.34 -1.21
N GLU A 74 7.59 -33.28 0.10
CA GLU A 74 8.57 -34.18 0.74
C GLU A 74 8.09 -35.65 0.81
N ARG A 75 6.77 -35.89 0.89
CA ARG A 75 6.21 -37.25 0.85
C ARG A 75 6.36 -37.91 -0.51
N LYS A 76 6.27 -37.15 -1.61
CA LYS A 76 6.46 -37.68 -2.97
C LYS A 76 7.91 -38.06 -3.28
N ILE A 77 8.88 -37.31 -2.76
CA ILE A 77 10.32 -37.59 -3.01
C ILE A 77 10.77 -38.89 -2.32
N ARG A 78 10.13 -39.30 -1.21
CA ARG A 78 10.50 -40.51 -0.48
C ARG A 78 9.90 -41.81 -1.05
N ALA A 79 8.91 -41.72 -1.93
CA ALA A 79 8.22 -42.88 -2.49
C ALA A 79 8.90 -43.47 -3.74
N ASP A 80 9.80 -42.72 -4.37
CA ASP A 80 10.47 -43.11 -5.63
C ASP A 80 11.83 -43.79 -5.42
N ARG A 81 12.21 -44.06 -4.15
CA ARG A 81 13.52 -44.64 -3.81
C ARG A 81 13.41 -46.01 -3.14
N THR A 82 12.51 -46.85 -3.67
CA THR A 82 12.47 -48.28 -3.38
C THR A 82 12.19 -49.04 -4.68
N GLU A 83 13.16 -49.03 -5.58
CA GLU A 83 13.35 -50.11 -6.54
C GLU A 83 14.22 -51.17 -5.85
N ASP A 84 13.66 -52.36 -5.64
CA ASP A 84 14.38 -53.64 -5.68
C ASP A 84 13.68 -54.50 -6.74
#